data_AF-A0AAN8QVC4-F1
#
_entry.id   AF-A0AAN8QVC4-F1
#
_cell.length_a   1.000
_cell.length_b   1.000
_cell.length_c   1.000
_cell.angle_alpha   90.00
_cell.angle_beta   90.00
_cell.angle_gamma   90.00
#
_symmetry.space_group_name_H-M   'P 1'
#
loop_
_entity.id
_entity.type
_entity.pdbx_description
1 polymer ?
#
loop_
_entity_poly.entity_id
_entity_poly.type
_entity_poly.pdbx_seq_one_letter_code
_entity_poly.pdbx_strand_id
1 'polypeptide(L)'
;MLYRLDSQCSFKCAFNTVTPEAPFGFLLKPTIWSGNGLPMVEHLKLSKKTEGQSRSDETTIIIAYGLGVVDTYKNVKKGRPSQFGPDNYRMAEADHIPPLASLRIARRNHERLDRLLQVNPRLHEMIMSLDYDPTGQSLLTMRVLYQDHRDALTTGNSRESQVASRLLAETILDGDAAVMLRKAFIMGHPISSRQLREDAGLVASYTEGNIDMSDEGTRYYYRNGYIELVKAYQKKGIINKNQAQKLISWVERDMHLDRDTEEYEEILDYIKRHFHVFRW
;
A
#
# COMPACT_ATOMS: atom_id res chain seq x y z
N MET A 1 -23.41 42.60 -22.25
CA MET A 1 -22.96 42.12 -23.58
C MET A 1 -22.97 40.60 -23.51
N LEU A 2 -23.44 39.91 -24.55
CA LEU A 2 -23.42 38.43 -24.66
C LEU A 2 -21.95 37.98 -24.93
N TYR A 3 -21.51 36.74 -24.65
CA TYR A 3 -22.19 35.46 -24.84
C TYR A 3 -21.91 34.39 -23.76
N ARG A 4 -22.74 33.34 -23.81
CA ARG A 4 -22.62 32.05 -23.13
C ARG A 4 -22.34 30.97 -24.18
N LEU A 5 -21.42 30.05 -23.92
CA LEU A 5 -21.34 28.77 -24.64
C LEU A 5 -20.99 27.64 -23.68
N ASP A 6 -21.86 26.63 -23.65
CA ASP A 6 -21.68 25.37 -22.94
C ASP A 6 -21.03 24.34 -23.88
N SER A 7 -20.15 23.47 -23.39
CA SER A 7 -19.71 22.27 -24.12
C SER A 7 -19.41 21.10 -23.18
N GLN A 8 -20.44 20.28 -22.92
CA GLN A 8 -20.27 18.97 -22.32
C GLN A 8 -19.62 18.01 -23.33
N CYS A 9 -18.78 17.08 -22.88
CA CYS A 9 -18.44 15.89 -23.67
C CYS A 9 -18.41 14.65 -22.77
N SER A 10 -19.31 13.71 -23.05
CA SER A 10 -19.47 12.47 -22.29
C SER A 10 -19.03 11.28 -23.13
N PHE A 11 -18.09 10.48 -22.61
CA PHE A 11 -17.76 9.19 -23.23
C PHE A 11 -18.77 8.13 -22.78
N LYS A 12 -19.57 7.65 -23.72
CA LYS A 12 -20.49 6.52 -23.53
C LYS A 12 -19.80 5.19 -23.83
N CYS A 13 -20.24 4.14 -23.15
CA CYS A 13 -19.91 2.76 -23.51
C CYS A 13 -20.49 2.41 -24.88
N ALA A 14 -19.83 1.49 -25.59
CA ALA A 14 -20.37 0.80 -26.76
C ALA A 14 -20.25 -0.72 -26.54
N PHE A 15 -21.36 -1.35 -26.16
CA PHE A 15 -21.59 -2.75 -26.50
C PHE A 15 -22.05 -2.82 -27.96
N ASN A 16 -21.62 -3.84 -28.69
CA ASN A 16 -22.41 -4.40 -29.77
C ASN A 16 -22.06 -5.88 -29.95
N THR A 17 -23.08 -6.68 -30.22
CA THR A 17 -23.03 -8.14 -30.36
C THR A 17 -23.42 -8.56 -31.78
N VAL A 18 -23.58 -9.87 -31.98
CA VAL A 18 -24.21 -10.57 -33.12
C VAL A 18 -23.22 -11.01 -34.22
N THR A 19 -23.21 -12.34 -34.42
CA THR A 19 -22.54 -13.12 -35.47
C THR A 19 -23.47 -13.20 -36.72
N PRO A 20 -23.14 -13.91 -37.83
CA PRO A 20 -23.34 -15.37 -37.85
C PRO A 20 -22.50 -16.20 -38.87
N GLU A 21 -22.69 -17.53 -38.76
CA GLU A 21 -22.49 -18.61 -39.75
C GLU A 21 -21.07 -19.11 -40.16
N ALA A 22 -21.02 -20.42 -40.43
CA ALA A 22 -19.92 -21.21 -41.02
C ALA A 22 -20.45 -21.87 -42.32
N PRO A 23 -19.72 -22.76 -43.04
CA PRO A 23 -19.80 -24.21 -42.72
C PRO A 23 -18.59 -25.10 -43.14
N PHE A 24 -18.69 -26.42 -42.85
CA PHE A 24 -17.84 -27.57 -43.27
C PHE A 24 -16.37 -27.60 -42.76
N GLY A 25 -15.79 -28.72 -42.26
CA GLY A 25 -16.35 -30.01 -41.79
C GLY A 25 -15.77 -31.26 -42.47
N PHE A 26 -15.13 -32.17 -41.72
CA PHE A 26 -14.85 -33.57 -42.14
C PHE A 26 -14.61 -34.54 -40.94
N LEU A 27 -14.57 -35.85 -41.24
CA LEU A 27 -14.66 -37.03 -40.35
C LEU A 27 -13.64 -38.10 -40.81
N LEU A 28 -13.12 -39.10 -40.05
CA LEU A 28 -13.32 -39.60 -38.66
C LEU A 28 -11.89 -39.84 -38.02
N LYS A 29 -11.53 -40.71 -37.03
CA LYS A 29 -12.11 -41.69 -36.06
C LYS A 29 -11.04 -41.89 -34.92
N PRO A 30 -11.31 -42.54 -33.76
CA PRO A 30 -10.32 -42.72 -32.68
C PRO A 30 -9.60 -44.09 -32.69
N THR A 31 -8.51 -44.20 -31.91
CA THR A 31 -7.75 -45.45 -31.67
C THR A 31 -7.60 -45.71 -30.17
N ILE A 32 -7.70 -46.98 -29.76
CA ILE A 32 -7.53 -47.47 -28.38
C ILE A 32 -6.51 -48.61 -28.40
N TRP A 33 -5.64 -48.70 -27.38
CA TRP A 33 -4.93 -49.88 -26.80
C TRP A 33 -4.06 -49.33 -25.64
N SER A 34 -4.26 -49.61 -24.34
CA SER A 34 -4.22 -50.87 -23.55
C SER A 34 -2.81 -51.41 -23.26
N GLY A 35 -2.33 -51.33 -22.00
CA GLY A 35 -1.04 -51.90 -21.58
C GLY A 35 -0.48 -51.47 -20.21
N ASN A 36 -0.94 -52.12 -19.14
CA ASN A 36 -0.57 -52.01 -17.70
C ASN A 36 0.91 -51.67 -17.33
N GLY A 37 1.11 -50.86 -16.26
CA GLY A 37 2.40 -50.78 -15.53
C GLY A 37 2.49 -49.68 -14.44
N LEU A 38 2.68 -50.07 -13.17
CA LEU A 38 2.93 -49.23 -11.97
C LEU A 38 4.03 -49.91 -11.11
N PRO A 39 4.69 -49.25 -10.13
CA PRO A 39 4.98 -47.81 -9.96
C PRO A 39 6.44 -47.50 -9.54
N MET A 40 6.92 -46.26 -9.72
CA MET A 40 7.92 -45.58 -8.86
C MET A 40 7.68 -44.06 -8.97
N VAL A 41 7.36 -43.32 -7.91
CA VAL A 41 8.22 -42.87 -6.78
C VAL A 41 9.21 -41.77 -7.18
N GLU A 42 8.90 -40.57 -6.68
CA GLU A 42 9.74 -39.38 -6.43
C GLU A 42 11.01 -39.13 -7.27
N HIS A 43 11.00 -38.02 -8.01
CA HIS A 43 12.09 -37.02 -7.93
C HIS A 43 11.61 -35.60 -8.29
N LEU A 44 10.61 -35.10 -7.55
CA LEU A 44 10.43 -33.65 -7.43
C LEU A 44 11.64 -33.07 -6.69
N LYS A 45 12.61 -32.52 -7.43
CA LYS A 45 13.74 -31.77 -6.86
C LYS A 45 13.24 -30.43 -6.31
N LEU A 46 12.57 -30.47 -5.16
CA LEU A 46 12.38 -29.29 -4.32
C LEU A 46 13.76 -28.85 -3.84
N SER A 47 14.34 -27.87 -4.55
CA SER A 47 15.61 -27.27 -4.15
C SER A 47 15.38 -26.54 -2.83
N LYS A 48 15.81 -27.14 -1.73
CA LYS A 48 15.89 -26.47 -0.43
C LYS A 48 16.96 -25.38 -0.52
N LYS A 49 16.57 -24.17 -0.97
CA LYS A 49 17.38 -22.97 -0.74
C LYS A 49 17.71 -22.94 0.75
N THR A 50 18.99 -22.82 1.07
CA THR A 50 19.41 -22.58 2.46
C THR A 50 19.04 -21.15 2.85
N GLU A 51 18.78 -20.91 4.13
CA GLU A 51 18.32 -19.60 4.63
C GLU A 51 19.26 -18.46 4.23
N GLY A 52 20.57 -18.70 4.26
CA GLY A 52 21.59 -17.75 3.80
C GLY A 52 21.51 -17.41 2.31
N GLN A 53 21.10 -18.36 1.45
CA GLN A 53 20.91 -18.11 0.02
C GLN A 53 19.59 -17.38 -0.27
N SER A 54 18.52 -17.71 0.47
CA SER A 54 17.25 -16.96 0.35
C SER A 54 17.46 -15.48 0.69
N ARG A 55 18.14 -15.20 1.80
CA ARG A 55 18.39 -13.83 2.27
C ARG A 55 19.31 -13.04 1.34
N SER A 56 20.27 -13.68 0.65
CA SER A 56 21.08 -12.99 -0.37
C SER A 56 20.25 -12.61 -1.58
N ASP A 57 19.36 -13.49 -2.04
CA ASP A 57 18.46 -13.22 -3.18
C ASP A 57 17.50 -12.05 -2.83
N GLU A 58 16.88 -12.07 -1.66
CA GLU A 58 15.99 -10.99 -1.18
C GLU A 58 16.73 -9.65 -1.01
N THR A 59 17.96 -9.67 -0.49
CA THR A 59 18.80 -8.47 -0.42
C THR A 59 19.08 -7.91 -1.81
N THR A 60 19.32 -8.76 -2.81
CA THR A 60 19.45 -8.36 -4.21
C THR A 60 18.14 -7.77 -4.74
N ILE A 61 16.97 -8.33 -4.43
CA ILE A 61 15.66 -7.78 -4.83
C ILE A 61 15.41 -6.40 -4.20
N ILE A 62 15.71 -6.22 -2.91
CA ILE A 62 15.56 -4.94 -2.20
C ILE A 62 16.43 -3.85 -2.85
N ILE A 63 17.70 -4.15 -3.15
CA ILE A 63 18.62 -3.23 -3.83
C ILE A 63 18.18 -2.97 -5.27
N ALA A 64 17.80 -4.02 -6.01
CA ALA A 64 17.36 -3.98 -7.40
C ALA A 64 16.19 -3.01 -7.59
N TYR A 65 15.11 -3.19 -6.82
CA TYR A 65 13.92 -2.36 -6.93
C TYR A 65 14.02 -1.07 -6.11
N GLY A 66 14.97 -0.96 -5.18
CA GLY A 66 15.12 0.18 -4.26
C GLY A 66 14.02 0.20 -3.20
N LEU A 67 13.66 -0.96 -2.65
CA LEU A 67 12.60 -1.08 -1.64
C LEU A 67 13.02 -0.41 -0.33
N GLY A 68 12.07 0.19 0.38
CA GLY A 68 12.33 0.97 1.60
C GLY A 68 12.96 2.35 1.35
N VAL A 69 13.29 2.73 0.10
CA VAL A 69 13.80 4.07 -0.22
C VAL A 69 12.72 5.13 0.03
N VAL A 70 13.09 6.19 0.77
CA VAL A 70 12.20 7.30 1.16
C VAL A 70 12.63 8.61 0.52
N ASP A 71 11.73 9.23 -0.23
CA ASP A 71 11.85 10.61 -0.74
C ASP A 71 10.44 11.13 -1.09
N THR A 72 10.35 12.37 -1.57
CA THR A 72 9.19 12.92 -2.26
C THR A 72 8.69 12.00 -3.39
N TYR A 73 7.38 11.87 -3.56
CA TYR A 73 6.74 11.02 -4.58
C TYR A 73 7.33 11.21 -5.98
N LYS A 74 7.61 12.46 -6.35
CA LYS A 74 8.24 12.85 -7.61
C LYS A 74 9.61 12.19 -7.82
N ASN A 75 10.43 12.11 -6.76
CA ASN A 75 11.76 11.51 -6.82
C ASN A 75 11.67 9.98 -6.75
N VAL A 76 10.83 9.42 -5.88
CA VAL A 76 10.66 7.96 -5.79
C VAL A 76 10.11 7.37 -7.09
N LYS A 77 9.20 8.07 -7.80
CA LYS A 77 8.72 7.68 -9.14
C LYS A 77 9.79 7.85 -10.23
N LYS A 78 10.64 8.88 -10.16
CA LYS A 78 11.75 9.10 -11.10
C LYS A 78 12.83 8.04 -10.99
N GLY A 79 13.23 7.69 -9.76
CA GLY A 79 14.27 6.70 -9.50
C GLY A 79 13.82 5.25 -9.70
N ARG A 80 12.77 4.99 -10.49
CA ARG A 80 12.36 3.63 -10.86
C ARG A 80 13.52 2.97 -11.63
N PRO A 81 13.91 1.72 -11.32
CA PRO A 81 15.06 1.10 -11.97
C PRO A 81 14.71 0.76 -13.44
N SER A 82 15.22 1.56 -14.37
CA SER A 82 15.11 1.30 -15.82
C SER A 82 15.87 0.06 -16.27
N GLN A 83 16.82 -0.41 -15.44
CA GLN A 83 17.76 -1.50 -15.70
C GLN A 83 17.13 -2.88 -15.95
N PHE A 84 15.83 -3.07 -15.68
CA PHE A 84 15.14 -4.35 -15.89
C PHE A 84 14.30 -4.42 -17.18
N GLY A 85 14.18 -3.31 -17.93
CA GLY A 85 13.42 -3.28 -19.20
C GLY A 85 11.92 -2.96 -19.07
N PRO A 86 11.20 -2.92 -20.21
CA PRO A 86 9.84 -2.37 -20.29
C PRO A 86 8.77 -3.15 -19.53
N ASP A 87 8.98 -4.46 -19.31
CA ASP A 87 7.97 -5.36 -18.74
C ASP A 87 7.78 -5.21 -17.22
N ASN A 88 8.56 -4.34 -16.56
CA ASN A 88 8.53 -4.10 -15.12
C ASN A 88 7.41 -3.16 -14.66
N TYR A 89 6.36 -3.06 -15.47
CA TYR A 89 5.13 -2.36 -15.09
C TYR A 89 4.48 -3.10 -13.92
N ARG A 90 4.24 -2.39 -12.81
CA ARG A 90 3.73 -2.96 -11.53
C ARG A 90 4.68 -3.93 -10.81
N MET A 91 5.99 -3.65 -10.81
CA MET A 91 6.93 -4.31 -9.89
C MET A 91 7.02 -3.57 -8.53
N ALA A 92 7.13 -2.24 -8.55
CA ALA A 92 7.24 -1.43 -7.35
C ALA A 92 6.46 -0.11 -7.44
N GLU A 93 5.85 0.31 -6.33
CA GLU A 93 5.09 1.56 -6.20
C GLU A 93 5.66 2.47 -5.12
N ALA A 94 5.11 3.68 -5.00
CA ALA A 94 5.59 4.74 -4.12
C ALA A 94 4.44 5.23 -3.23
N ASP A 95 4.51 4.89 -1.95
CA ASP A 95 3.38 4.93 -1.03
C ASP A 95 3.42 6.16 -0.15
N HIS A 96 2.38 7.00 -0.25
CA HIS A 96 2.17 8.15 0.63
C HIS A 96 1.93 7.68 2.06
N ILE A 97 2.80 8.09 2.98
CA ILE A 97 2.68 7.82 4.41
C ILE A 97 2.79 9.16 5.15
N PRO A 98 1.70 9.71 5.71
CA PRO A 98 0.34 9.17 5.70
C PRO A 98 -0.32 9.26 4.30
N PRO A 99 -1.42 8.52 4.05
CA PRO A 99 -1.99 8.39 2.72
C PRO A 99 -2.56 9.68 2.16
N LEU A 100 -2.39 9.87 0.86
CA LEU A 100 -2.99 10.98 0.12
C LEU A 100 -4.53 10.99 0.22
N ALA A 101 -5.16 9.82 0.40
CA ALA A 101 -6.59 9.72 0.70
C ALA A 101 -6.95 10.36 2.05
N SER A 102 -6.25 9.98 3.13
CA SER A 102 -6.44 10.52 4.48
C SER A 102 -6.21 12.04 4.53
N LEU A 103 -5.13 12.53 3.90
CA LEU A 103 -4.84 13.97 3.82
C LEU A 103 -5.93 14.74 3.05
N ARG A 104 -6.48 14.19 1.97
CA ARG A 104 -7.61 14.77 1.22
C ARG A 104 -8.94 14.75 1.98
N ILE A 105 -9.11 13.83 2.93
CA ILE A 105 -10.25 13.82 3.86
C ILE A 105 -10.04 14.89 4.94
N ALA A 106 -8.85 14.91 5.56
CA ALA A 106 -8.48 15.88 6.60
C ALA A 106 -8.65 17.34 6.12
N ARG A 107 -8.23 17.65 4.89
CA ARG A 107 -8.35 18.99 4.28
C ARG A 107 -9.81 19.52 4.22
N ARG A 108 -10.82 18.65 4.30
CA ARG A 108 -12.24 19.04 4.23
C ARG A 108 -12.80 19.53 5.57
N ASN A 109 -12.06 19.39 6.67
CA ASN A 109 -12.50 19.78 8.01
C ASN A 109 -11.80 21.08 8.45
N HIS A 110 -12.25 22.21 7.91
CA HIS A 110 -11.65 23.52 8.16
C HIS A 110 -11.57 23.88 9.65
N GLU A 111 -12.62 23.58 10.43
CA GLU A 111 -12.70 23.86 11.87
C GLU A 111 -11.60 23.13 12.69
N ARG A 112 -11.21 21.91 12.28
CA ARG A 112 -10.08 21.19 12.89
C ARG A 112 -8.73 21.61 12.31
N LEU A 113 -8.65 22.09 11.06
CA LEU A 113 -7.41 22.64 10.49
C LEU A 113 -6.94 23.89 11.25
N ASP A 114 -7.86 24.78 11.64
CA ASP A 114 -7.52 25.98 12.43
C ASP A 114 -6.89 25.62 13.79
N ARG A 115 -7.33 24.51 14.41
CA ARG A 115 -6.71 23.95 15.62
C ARG A 115 -5.37 23.30 15.33
N LEU A 116 -5.27 22.52 14.25
CA LEU A 116 -4.03 21.89 13.82
C LEU A 116 -2.93 22.91 13.51
N LEU A 117 -3.26 24.09 12.98
CA LEU A 117 -2.31 25.19 12.77
C LEU A 117 -1.61 25.64 14.07
N GLN A 118 -2.32 25.60 15.21
CA GLN A 118 -1.75 25.95 16.52
C GLN A 118 -0.92 24.81 17.12
N VAL A 119 -1.37 23.56 16.96
CA VAL A 119 -0.74 22.37 17.57
C VAL A 119 0.47 21.87 16.76
N ASN A 120 0.35 21.82 15.44
CA ASN A 120 1.38 21.32 14.53
C ASN A 120 1.32 22.06 13.17
N PRO A 121 1.85 23.30 13.10
CA PRO A 121 1.79 24.13 11.89
C PRO A 121 2.46 23.50 10.67
N ARG A 122 3.44 22.60 10.85
CA ARG A 122 4.10 21.87 9.75
C ARG A 122 3.24 20.73 9.21
N LEU A 123 2.45 20.06 10.05
CA LEU A 123 1.45 19.10 9.60
C LEU A 123 0.29 19.81 8.88
N HIS A 124 -0.15 20.97 9.38
CA HIS A 124 -1.12 21.83 8.69
C HIS A 124 -0.62 22.27 7.29
N GLU A 125 0.60 22.81 7.20
CA GLU A 125 1.27 23.18 5.94
C GLU A 125 1.32 22.01 4.95
N MET A 126 1.59 20.79 5.43
CA MET A 126 1.60 19.58 4.60
C MET A 126 0.22 19.24 4.01
N ILE A 127 -0.88 19.47 4.75
CA ILE A 127 -2.24 19.25 4.24
C ILE A 127 -2.64 20.34 3.23
N MET A 128 -2.36 21.61 3.55
CA MET A 128 -2.69 22.74 2.68
C MET A 128 -1.88 22.76 1.38
N SER A 129 -0.71 22.11 1.35
CA SER A 129 0.07 21.95 0.11
C SER A 129 -0.68 21.24 -1.02
N LEU A 130 -1.74 20.46 -0.69
CA LEU A 130 -2.60 19.81 -1.68
C LEU A 130 -3.44 20.77 -2.54
N ASP A 131 -3.48 22.07 -2.22
CA ASP A 131 -4.18 23.09 -3.02
C ASP A 131 -3.41 23.41 -4.31
N TYR A 132 -2.08 23.33 -4.28
CA TYR A 132 -1.20 23.52 -5.45
C TYR A 132 -0.45 22.23 -5.88
N ASP A 133 -0.38 21.22 -5.01
CA ASP A 133 0.11 19.87 -5.32
C ASP A 133 -0.97 18.81 -5.03
N PRO A 134 -2.09 18.79 -5.78
CA PRO A 134 -3.23 17.89 -5.51
C PRO A 134 -2.90 16.40 -5.70
N THR A 135 -1.70 16.07 -6.20
CA THR A 135 -1.22 14.68 -6.39
C THR A 135 -0.12 14.26 -5.39
N GLY A 136 0.31 15.16 -4.51
CA GLY A 136 1.33 14.88 -3.51
C GLY A 136 2.71 14.57 -4.07
N GLN A 137 3.13 15.23 -5.14
CA GLN A 137 4.49 15.15 -5.72
C GLN A 137 5.60 15.45 -4.69
N SER A 138 5.33 16.37 -3.76
CA SER A 138 6.22 16.89 -2.72
C SER A 138 6.05 16.22 -1.36
N LEU A 139 5.04 15.36 -1.20
CA LEU A 139 4.80 14.57 -0.01
C LEU A 139 5.76 13.38 0.07
N LEU A 140 6.11 12.97 1.30
CA LEU A 140 6.99 11.82 1.52
C LEU A 140 6.30 10.52 1.09
N THR A 141 7.09 9.67 0.47
CA THR A 141 6.70 8.33 0.06
C THR A 141 7.81 7.33 0.31
N MET A 142 7.44 6.09 0.57
CA MET A 142 8.36 4.96 0.65
C MET A 142 8.15 4.08 -0.58
N ARG A 143 9.22 3.53 -1.16
CA ARG A 143 9.08 2.53 -2.23
C ARG A 143 8.79 1.14 -1.65
N VAL A 144 7.78 0.48 -2.21
CA VAL A 144 7.31 -0.85 -1.80
C VAL A 144 7.08 -1.74 -3.02
N LEU A 145 6.97 -3.04 -2.82
CA LEU A 145 6.51 -3.98 -3.85
C LEU A 145 5.07 -3.69 -4.25
N TYR A 146 4.70 -3.99 -5.50
CA TYR A 146 3.33 -3.72 -5.97
C TYR A 146 2.28 -4.52 -5.21
N GLN A 147 2.53 -5.79 -4.89
CA GLN A 147 1.58 -6.57 -4.07
C GLN A 147 1.47 -6.01 -2.64
N ASP A 148 2.58 -5.61 -2.02
CA ASP A 148 2.60 -5.05 -0.67
C ASP A 148 1.81 -3.72 -0.60
N HIS A 149 1.96 -2.86 -1.62
CA HIS A 149 1.13 -1.68 -1.83
C HIS A 149 -0.36 -2.03 -1.92
N ARG A 150 -0.71 -3.12 -2.62
CA ARG A 150 -2.10 -3.53 -2.85
C ARG A 150 -2.77 -4.15 -1.63
N ASP A 151 -1.99 -4.71 -0.72
CA ASP A 151 -2.49 -5.45 0.46
C ASP A 151 -2.55 -4.59 1.74
N ALA A 152 -1.93 -3.40 1.73
CA ALA A 152 -2.05 -2.43 2.83
C ALA A 152 -3.51 -1.96 3.04
N LEU A 153 -3.82 -1.44 4.24
CA LEU A 153 -5.09 -0.76 4.56
C LEU A 153 -5.07 0.72 4.21
N THR A 154 -3.89 1.29 3.97
CA THR A 154 -3.68 2.66 3.49
C THR A 154 -4.07 2.89 2.03
N THR A 155 -4.40 1.83 1.28
CA THR A 155 -4.52 1.85 -0.18
C THR A 155 -5.82 1.20 -0.68
N GLY A 156 -6.14 1.44 -1.95
CA GLY A 156 -7.32 0.87 -2.60
C GLY A 156 -8.64 1.55 -2.19
N ASN A 157 -9.75 0.96 -2.66
CA ASN A 157 -11.11 1.48 -2.51
C ASN A 157 -12.02 0.55 -1.70
N SER A 158 -11.51 -0.49 -1.05
CA SER A 158 -12.32 -1.39 -0.22
C SER A 158 -12.86 -0.66 1.01
N ARG A 159 -13.92 -1.21 1.61
CA ARG A 159 -14.71 -0.51 2.64
C ARG A 159 -13.88 -0.26 3.91
N GLU A 160 -13.05 -1.24 4.27
CA GLU A 160 -12.11 -1.17 5.37
C GLU A 160 -10.94 -0.20 5.09
N SER A 161 -10.37 -0.15 3.89
CA SER A 161 -9.34 0.87 3.54
C SER A 161 -9.90 2.29 3.54
N GLN A 162 -11.17 2.48 3.18
CA GLN A 162 -11.85 3.77 3.31
C GLN A 162 -12.11 4.17 4.77
N VAL A 163 -12.37 3.19 5.65
CA VAL A 163 -12.53 3.40 7.10
C VAL A 163 -11.18 3.71 7.76
N ALA A 164 -10.13 2.96 7.42
CA ALA A 164 -8.73 3.25 7.79
C ALA A 164 -8.31 4.67 7.35
N SER A 165 -8.66 5.06 6.12
CA SER A 165 -8.39 6.41 5.59
C SER A 165 -9.08 7.52 6.41
N ARG A 166 -10.29 7.28 6.94
CA ARG A 166 -11.00 8.21 7.86
C ARG A 166 -10.33 8.30 9.21
N LEU A 167 -10.02 7.17 9.86
CA LEU A 167 -9.32 7.14 11.15
C LEU A 167 -7.99 7.90 11.08
N LEU A 168 -7.21 7.69 10.01
CA LEU A 168 -5.99 8.45 9.77
C LEU A 168 -6.27 9.94 9.55
N ALA A 169 -7.32 10.31 8.81
CA ALA A 169 -7.69 11.72 8.63
C ALA A 169 -8.10 12.39 9.95
N GLU A 170 -8.78 11.67 10.83
CA GLU A 170 -9.12 12.14 12.18
C GLU A 170 -7.86 12.29 13.03
N THR A 171 -6.98 11.29 13.06
CA THR A 171 -5.69 11.33 13.79
C THR A 171 -4.78 12.47 13.31
N ILE A 172 -4.72 12.70 11.98
CA ILE A 172 -3.98 13.82 11.37
C ILE A 172 -4.45 15.18 11.92
N LEU A 173 -5.76 15.32 12.15
CA LEU A 173 -6.38 16.56 12.62
C LEU A 173 -6.26 16.79 14.13
N ASP A 174 -5.82 15.79 14.91
CA ASP A 174 -5.47 15.95 16.33
C ASP A 174 -4.02 16.43 16.55
N GLY A 175 -3.19 16.41 15.50
CA GLY A 175 -1.87 17.05 15.49
C GLY A 175 -0.73 16.26 16.13
N ASP A 176 -1.00 15.17 16.87
CA ASP A 176 0.04 14.23 17.29
C ASP A 176 0.52 13.40 16.09
N ALA A 177 1.52 13.96 15.41
CA ALA A 177 2.19 13.34 14.29
C ALA A 177 2.94 12.03 14.66
N ALA A 178 3.19 11.74 15.94
CA ALA A 178 3.76 10.48 16.37
C ALA A 178 2.70 9.36 16.47
N VAL A 179 1.50 9.65 17.01
CA VAL A 179 0.36 8.72 16.94
C VAL A 179 -0.05 8.47 15.49
N MET A 180 -0.14 9.54 14.69
CA MET A 180 -0.38 9.47 13.24
C MET A 180 0.60 8.53 12.54
N LEU A 181 1.90 8.62 12.81
CA LEU A 181 2.91 7.76 12.18
C LEU A 181 2.79 6.31 12.64
N ARG A 182 2.59 6.03 13.94
CA ARG A 182 2.39 4.64 14.42
C ARG A 182 1.19 3.98 13.73
N LYS A 183 0.05 4.67 13.67
CA LYS A 183 -1.15 4.19 12.95
C LYS A 183 -0.91 4.04 11.44
N ALA A 184 -0.22 4.98 10.80
CA ALA A 184 0.06 4.91 9.36
C ALA A 184 1.09 3.82 8.99
N PHE A 185 1.97 3.43 9.92
CA PHE A 185 2.87 2.29 9.78
C PHE A 185 2.13 0.95 9.95
N ILE A 186 1.26 0.83 10.96
CA ILE A 186 0.40 -0.35 11.16
C ILE A 186 -0.47 -0.61 9.91
N MET A 187 -1.29 0.37 9.50
CA MET A 187 -2.14 0.23 8.31
C MET A 187 -1.37 0.27 6.98
N GLY A 188 -0.10 0.66 6.99
CA GLY A 188 0.76 0.75 5.81
C GLY A 188 1.58 -0.51 5.53
N HIS A 189 1.64 -1.46 6.48
CA HIS A 189 2.41 -2.70 6.34
C HIS A 189 1.48 -3.84 5.89
N PRO A 190 1.83 -4.64 4.86
CA PRO A 190 0.94 -5.68 4.33
C PRO A 190 0.59 -6.76 5.37
N ILE A 191 1.58 -7.26 6.12
CA ILE A 191 1.38 -8.24 7.22
C ILE A 191 0.34 -7.73 8.24
N SER A 192 0.58 -6.55 8.83
CA SER A 192 -0.31 -5.95 9.84
C SER A 192 -1.69 -5.60 9.28
N SER A 193 -1.75 -5.19 8.01
CA SER A 193 -3.00 -4.98 7.27
C SER A 193 -3.77 -6.27 6.96
N ARG A 194 -3.10 -7.43 6.89
CA ARG A 194 -3.75 -8.75 6.79
C ARG A 194 -4.31 -9.14 8.16
N GLN A 195 -3.49 -9.07 9.21
CA GLN A 195 -3.87 -9.35 10.60
C GLN A 195 -5.10 -8.54 11.06
N LEU A 196 -5.14 -7.23 10.74
CA LEU A 196 -6.28 -6.36 11.05
C LEU A 196 -7.57 -6.75 10.30
N ARG A 197 -7.48 -7.26 9.07
CA ARG A 197 -8.64 -7.76 8.33
C ARG A 197 -9.13 -9.08 8.95
N GLU A 198 -8.21 -9.99 9.27
CA GLU A 198 -8.51 -11.28 9.92
C GLU A 198 -9.20 -11.08 11.28
N ASP A 199 -8.65 -10.22 12.17
CA ASP A 199 -9.24 -9.94 13.48
C ASP A 199 -10.56 -9.18 13.41
N ALA A 200 -10.80 -8.46 12.31
CA ALA A 200 -12.09 -7.81 12.00
C ALA A 200 -13.13 -8.77 11.39
N GLY A 201 -12.78 -10.04 11.15
CA GLY A 201 -13.66 -11.02 10.51
C GLY A 201 -13.85 -10.79 9.02
N LEU A 202 -12.91 -10.11 8.36
CA LEU A 202 -12.93 -9.76 6.95
C LEU A 202 -12.08 -10.73 6.11
N VAL A 203 -12.39 -10.82 4.81
CA VAL A 203 -11.58 -11.60 3.86
C VAL A 203 -10.23 -10.92 3.68
N ALA A 204 -9.14 -11.67 3.91
CA ALA A 204 -7.78 -11.17 3.94
C ALA A 204 -6.88 -11.85 2.88
N SER A 205 -7.36 -11.93 1.64
CA SER A 205 -6.58 -12.43 0.50
C SER A 205 -5.40 -11.50 0.20
N TYR A 206 -4.17 -12.04 0.23
CA TYR A 206 -3.01 -11.39 -0.38
C TYR A 206 -3.21 -11.20 -1.90
N THR A 207 -2.57 -10.18 -2.48
CA THR A 207 -2.43 -9.99 -3.92
C THR A 207 -1.30 -10.87 -4.44
N GLU A 208 -1.53 -11.66 -5.50
CA GLU A 208 -0.46 -12.41 -6.17
C GLU A 208 0.60 -11.44 -6.74
N GLY A 209 1.84 -11.61 -6.29
CA GLY A 209 2.98 -10.76 -6.66
C GLY A 209 3.82 -11.34 -7.78
N ASN A 210 4.36 -10.45 -8.63
CA ASN A 210 5.33 -10.82 -9.67
C ASN A 210 6.77 -11.04 -9.13
N ILE A 211 6.98 -10.80 -7.83
CA ILE A 211 8.28 -10.85 -7.15
C ILE A 211 8.10 -11.68 -5.88
N ASP A 212 8.88 -12.74 -5.76
CA ASP A 212 8.99 -13.56 -4.56
C ASP A 212 9.75 -12.80 -3.46
N MET A 213 9.15 -12.68 -2.27
CA MET A 213 9.68 -11.98 -1.11
C MET A 213 9.04 -12.62 0.13
N SER A 214 9.85 -13.03 1.11
CA SER A 214 9.33 -13.60 2.34
C SER A 214 8.81 -12.52 3.29
N ASP A 215 8.00 -12.94 4.25
CA ASP A 215 7.57 -12.12 5.39
C ASP A 215 8.76 -11.40 6.07
N GLU A 216 9.94 -12.04 6.21
CA GLU A 216 11.13 -11.42 6.84
C GLU A 216 11.85 -10.43 5.90
N GLY A 217 11.91 -10.72 4.60
CA GLY A 217 12.40 -9.78 3.59
C GLY A 217 11.56 -8.51 3.55
N THR A 218 10.23 -8.66 3.58
CA THR A 218 9.26 -7.56 3.69
C THR A 218 9.44 -6.79 4.99
N ARG A 219 9.44 -7.46 6.16
CA ARG A 219 9.71 -6.82 7.48
C ARG A 219 10.99 -6.00 7.45
N TYR A 220 12.08 -6.57 6.95
CA TYR A 220 13.37 -5.91 6.90
C TYR A 220 13.35 -4.62 6.07
N TYR A 221 12.76 -4.62 4.86
CA TYR A 221 12.74 -3.40 4.06
C TYR A 221 11.74 -2.35 4.59
N TYR A 222 10.59 -2.77 5.11
CA TYR A 222 9.61 -1.88 5.75
C TYR A 222 10.18 -1.22 7.02
N ARG A 223 10.82 -1.98 7.91
CA ARG A 223 11.48 -1.48 9.13
C ARG A 223 12.49 -0.37 8.81
N ASN A 224 13.35 -0.60 7.82
CA ASN A 224 14.34 0.38 7.36
C ASN A 224 13.68 1.64 6.77
N GLY A 225 12.69 1.49 5.89
CA GLY A 225 11.99 2.62 5.28
C GLY A 225 11.14 3.42 6.27
N TYR A 226 10.56 2.78 7.29
CA TYR A 226 9.86 3.47 8.38
C TYR A 226 10.83 4.28 9.25
N ILE A 227 12.04 3.78 9.53
CA ILE A 227 13.11 4.55 10.20
C ILE A 227 13.51 5.79 9.37
N GLU A 228 13.67 5.66 8.06
CA GLU A 228 13.95 6.82 7.18
C GLU A 228 12.78 7.80 7.06
N LEU A 229 11.52 7.32 7.07
CA LEU A 229 10.34 8.19 7.15
C LEU A 229 10.34 9.00 8.45
N VAL A 230 10.63 8.39 9.61
CA VAL A 230 10.71 9.12 10.89
C VAL A 230 11.80 10.20 10.83
N LYS A 231 12.99 9.89 10.29
CA LYS A 231 14.07 10.88 10.08
C LYS A 231 13.63 12.02 9.13
N ALA A 232 12.93 11.69 8.06
CA ALA A 232 12.42 12.68 7.10
C ALA A 232 11.32 13.58 7.69
N TYR A 233 10.42 13.03 8.51
CA TYR A 233 9.40 13.78 9.24
C TYR A 233 10.00 14.68 10.34
N GLN A 234 11.05 14.22 11.02
CA GLN A 234 11.83 15.05 11.94
C GLN A 234 12.52 16.20 11.19
N LYS A 235 13.14 15.94 10.04
CA LYS A 235 13.80 16.95 9.19
C LYS A 235 12.82 18.00 8.64
N LYS A 236 11.55 17.65 8.45
CA LYS A 236 10.46 18.58 8.10
C LYS A 236 9.89 19.35 9.31
N GLY A 237 10.31 19.04 10.53
CA GLY A 237 9.81 19.69 11.76
C GLY A 237 8.36 19.32 12.12
N ILE A 238 7.84 18.23 11.57
CA ILE A 238 6.48 17.72 11.85
C ILE A 238 6.44 16.90 13.15
N ILE A 239 7.58 16.30 13.53
CA ILE A 239 7.85 15.70 14.84
C ILE A 239 9.16 16.27 15.41
N ASN A 240 9.25 16.33 16.74
CA ASN A 240 10.48 16.75 17.43
C ASN A 240 11.47 15.58 17.63
N LYS A 241 12.70 15.89 18.09
CA LYS A 241 13.78 14.89 18.29
C LYS A 241 13.40 13.76 19.26
N ASN A 242 12.64 14.06 20.33
CA ASN A 242 12.21 13.06 21.32
C ASN A 242 11.15 12.12 20.74
N GLN A 243 10.15 12.66 20.03
CA GLN A 243 9.20 11.85 19.25
C GLN A 243 9.93 10.96 18.23
N ALA A 244 10.87 11.52 17.45
CA ALA A 244 11.62 10.77 16.46
C ALA A 244 12.45 9.62 17.08
N GLN A 245 13.16 9.86 18.18
CA GLN A 245 13.93 8.83 18.88
C GLN A 245 13.04 7.71 19.44
N LYS A 246 11.88 8.06 20.03
CA LYS A 246 10.91 7.08 20.52
C LYS A 246 10.28 6.26 19.38
N LEU A 247 9.94 6.90 18.26
CA LEU A 247 9.39 6.23 17.08
C LEU A 247 10.40 5.30 16.42
N ILE A 248 11.67 5.68 16.30
CA ILE A 248 12.73 4.79 15.80
C ILE A 248 12.84 3.55 16.69
N SER A 249 12.95 3.72 18.02
CA SER A 249 13.01 2.59 18.98
C SER A 249 11.72 1.76 19.06
N TRP A 250 10.60 2.27 18.55
CA TRP A 250 9.33 1.54 18.40
C TRP A 250 9.30 0.75 17.08
N VAL A 251 9.81 1.32 15.97
CA VAL A 251 9.96 0.61 14.68
C VAL A 251 11.05 -0.48 14.76
N GLU A 252 12.17 -0.22 15.42
CA GLU A 252 13.29 -1.18 15.62
C GLU A 252 12.88 -2.44 16.39
N ARG A 253 11.78 -2.39 17.15
CA ARG A 253 11.20 -3.51 17.90
C ARG A 253 9.97 -4.11 17.21
N ASP A 254 9.75 -3.80 15.93
CA ASP A 254 8.64 -4.29 15.11
C ASP A 254 7.23 -4.04 15.67
N MET A 255 7.08 -3.03 16.55
CA MET A 255 5.80 -2.72 17.24
C MET A 255 4.65 -2.32 16.28
N HIS A 256 4.92 -2.16 14.98
CA HIS A 256 3.91 -1.95 13.93
C HIS A 256 3.25 -3.27 13.44
N LEU A 257 3.79 -4.41 13.87
CA LEU A 257 3.30 -5.77 13.65
C LEU A 257 2.79 -6.40 14.96
N ASP A 258 2.87 -5.64 16.06
CA ASP A 258 2.47 -6.08 17.39
C ASP A 258 0.99 -5.72 17.64
N ARG A 259 0.21 -6.75 17.90
CA ARG A 259 -1.24 -6.70 18.10
C ARG A 259 -1.62 -6.13 19.46
N ASP A 260 -0.71 -6.21 20.43
CA ASP A 260 -0.91 -5.79 21.82
C ASP A 260 -0.62 -4.27 21.99
N THR A 261 -0.59 -3.51 20.89
CA THR A 261 -0.40 -2.05 20.91
C THR A 261 -1.74 -1.30 20.92
N GLU A 262 -1.82 -0.26 21.75
CA GLU A 262 -2.95 0.67 21.83
C GLU A 262 -3.37 1.19 20.44
N GLU A 263 -2.40 1.50 19.56
CA GLU A 263 -2.72 1.91 18.21
C GLU A 263 -3.42 0.83 17.38
N TYR A 264 -3.02 -0.45 17.51
CA TYR A 264 -3.59 -1.58 16.80
C TYR A 264 -5.02 -1.88 17.28
N GLU A 265 -5.23 -1.92 18.60
CA GLU A 265 -6.56 -2.10 19.20
C GLU A 265 -7.55 -1.02 18.74
N GLU A 266 -7.15 0.26 18.79
CA GLU A 266 -7.96 1.38 18.32
C GLU A 266 -8.28 1.29 16.81
N ILE A 267 -7.34 0.85 15.98
CA ILE A 267 -7.58 0.66 14.53
C ILE A 267 -8.59 -0.48 14.32
N LEU A 268 -8.39 -1.60 14.99
CA LEU A 268 -9.22 -2.79 14.89
C LEU A 268 -10.66 -2.52 15.33
N ASP A 269 -10.85 -1.85 16.47
CA ASP A 269 -12.17 -1.48 16.98
C ASP A 269 -12.84 -0.40 16.09
N TYR A 270 -12.11 0.61 15.63
CA TYR A 270 -12.66 1.60 14.69
C TYR A 270 -13.10 0.94 13.37
N ILE A 271 -12.34 -0.03 12.85
CA ILE A 271 -12.74 -0.85 11.69
C ILE A 271 -14.02 -1.61 12.01
N LYS A 272 -14.07 -2.38 13.12
CA LYS A 272 -15.26 -3.16 13.52
C LYS A 272 -16.52 -2.29 13.66
N ARG A 273 -16.42 -1.15 14.36
CA ARG A 273 -17.54 -0.22 14.56
C ARG A 273 -18.06 0.39 13.27
N HIS A 274 -17.18 0.75 12.33
CA HIS A 274 -17.56 1.52 11.14
C HIS A 274 -17.74 0.70 9.86
N PHE A 275 -17.19 -0.53 9.80
CA PHE A 275 -17.26 -1.37 8.61
C PHE A 275 -18.71 -1.70 8.20
N HIS A 276 -19.66 -1.76 9.13
CA HIS A 276 -21.07 -1.99 8.78
C HIS A 276 -21.86 -0.70 8.50
N VAL A 277 -21.47 0.43 9.12
CA VAL A 277 -22.23 1.70 9.11
C VAL A 277 -22.18 2.42 7.76
N PHE A 278 -20.99 2.58 7.17
CA PHE A 278 -20.82 3.37 5.95
C PHE A 278 -21.27 2.59 4.71
N ARG A 279 -22.58 2.58 4.41
CA ARG A 279 -23.06 2.30 3.05
C ARG A 279 -22.72 3.50 2.16
N TRP A 280 -22.30 3.20 0.93
CA TRP A 280 -21.96 4.13 -0.13
C TRP A 280 -22.73 3.71 -1.39
#